data_AF-A0A9P8L3D2-F1
#
_entry.id   AF-A0A9P8L3D2-F1
#
_cell.length_a   1.000
_cell.length_b   1.000
_cell.length_c   1.000
_cell.angle_alpha   90.00
_cell.angle_beta   90.00
_cell.angle_gamma   90.00
#
_symmetry.space_group_name_H-M   'P 1'
#
loop_
_entity.id
_entity.type
_entity.pdbx_description
1 polymer ?
#
loop_
_entity_poly.entity_id
_entity_poly.type
_entity_poly.pdbx_seq_one_letter_code
_entity_poly.pdbx_strand_id
1 'polypeptide(L)'
;MSPDRRNSSKAFASASGSSGPKNTKFKPPRPARRSPPPEEQQPLDASQVDPSPTIPAKLLSRILHEHFEDERTRISKDANAAVGRYIEVFVKEALARAVEERKKDGSSGGGAMRDSFLEVEDLEKVAPKLLLDF
;
A
#
# COMPACT_ATOMS: atom_id res chain seq x y z
N MET A 1 -15.30 70.54 -3.48
CA MET A 1 -15.15 70.74 -4.94
C MET A 1 -15.19 69.39 -5.64
N SER A 2 -16.25 69.13 -6.41
CA SER A 2 -16.32 68.21 -7.58
C SER A 2 -15.39 68.73 -8.72
N PRO A 3 -15.15 68.06 -9.88
CA PRO A 3 -15.95 67.01 -10.59
C PRO A 3 -15.13 65.73 -10.96
N ASP A 4 -15.64 64.55 -11.30
CA ASP A 4 -16.82 64.04 -12.02
C ASP A 4 -16.62 63.89 -13.56
N ARG A 5 -16.79 62.65 -14.07
CA ARG A 5 -17.16 62.17 -15.44
C ARG A 5 -16.34 60.93 -15.90
N ARG A 6 -16.88 59.70 -15.89
CA ARG A 6 -17.82 59.02 -16.83
C ARG A 6 -17.20 58.51 -18.16
N ASN A 7 -17.25 57.18 -18.31
CA ASN A 7 -17.94 56.42 -19.39
C ASN A 7 -17.11 55.53 -20.35
N SER A 8 -17.36 54.22 -20.24
CA SER A 8 -17.66 53.19 -21.27
C SER A 8 -17.31 53.43 -22.75
N SER A 9 -16.75 52.42 -23.43
CA SER A 9 -17.47 51.66 -24.48
C SER A 9 -16.61 50.66 -25.25
N LYS A 10 -17.33 49.66 -25.76
CA LYS A 10 -16.97 48.47 -26.53
C LYS A 10 -16.52 48.75 -27.98
N ALA A 11 -15.79 47.78 -28.51
CA ALA A 11 -15.94 47.12 -29.82
C ALA A 11 -15.24 47.65 -31.10
N PHE A 12 -14.65 46.66 -31.79
CA PHE A 12 -14.63 46.37 -33.24
C PHE A 12 -14.05 47.37 -34.25
N ALA A 13 -13.08 46.87 -35.04
CA ALA A 13 -12.97 46.98 -36.52
C ALA A 13 -11.58 46.41 -36.94
N SER A 14 -11.49 45.24 -37.56
CA SER A 14 -11.48 44.99 -39.02
C SER A 14 -10.40 45.75 -39.81
N ALA A 15 -9.45 45.02 -40.40
CA ALA A 15 -8.74 45.47 -41.60
C ALA A 15 -8.30 44.27 -42.44
N SER A 16 -8.82 44.22 -43.67
CA SER A 16 -8.39 43.32 -44.75
C SER A 16 -7.12 43.86 -45.42
N GLY A 17 -6.26 43.00 -45.96
CA GLY A 17 -5.12 43.46 -46.76
C GLY A 17 -4.27 42.32 -47.31
N SER A 18 -4.53 41.98 -48.57
CA SER A 18 -3.82 41.00 -49.41
C SER A 18 -2.40 41.44 -49.78
N SER A 19 -1.41 40.54 -49.71
CA SER A 19 -0.27 40.46 -50.65
C SER A 19 0.50 39.14 -50.45
N GLY A 20 0.54 38.28 -51.47
CA GLY A 20 1.34 37.03 -51.49
C GLY A 20 2.79 37.28 -51.93
N PRO A 21 3.53 36.25 -52.41
CA PRO A 21 3.57 34.85 -51.99
C PRO A 21 5.03 34.40 -51.70
N LYS A 22 5.29 33.57 -50.68
CA LYS A 22 6.59 32.86 -50.58
C LYS A 22 6.41 31.43 -50.08
N ASN A 23 6.26 30.54 -51.06
CA ASN A 23 6.77 29.18 -51.14
C ASN A 23 7.08 28.47 -49.81
N THR A 24 6.05 27.86 -49.19
CA THR A 24 6.24 26.95 -48.07
C THR A 24 6.14 25.51 -48.56
N LYS A 25 7.27 24.79 -48.49
CA LYS A 25 7.33 23.33 -48.65
C LYS A 25 6.23 22.67 -47.82
N PHE A 26 5.42 21.87 -48.50
CA PHE A 26 4.36 21.05 -47.93
C PHE A 26 4.95 20.13 -46.83
N LYS A 27 4.52 20.30 -45.58
CA LYS A 27 4.81 19.37 -44.48
C LYS A 27 3.51 18.60 -44.19
N PRO A 28 3.48 17.26 -44.30
CA PRO A 28 2.27 16.51 -44.06
C PRO A 28 1.81 16.66 -42.60
N PRO A 29 0.49 16.60 -42.33
CA PRO A 29 -0.04 16.73 -40.99
C PRO A 29 0.51 15.63 -40.09
N ARG A 30 1.01 16.04 -38.92
CA ARG A 30 1.52 15.17 -37.87
C ARG A 30 0.38 14.21 -37.46
N PRO A 31 0.57 12.88 -37.45
CA PRO A 31 -0.44 11.98 -36.94
C PRO A 31 -0.72 12.34 -35.48
N ALA A 32 -2.00 12.34 -35.12
CA ALA A 32 -2.48 12.53 -33.76
C ALA A 32 -1.61 11.72 -32.79
N ARG A 33 -1.17 12.38 -31.71
CA ARG A 33 -0.41 11.77 -30.61
C ARG A 33 -1.26 10.62 -30.06
N ARG A 34 -0.98 9.40 -30.53
CA ARG A 34 -1.55 8.18 -29.95
C ARG A 34 -1.12 8.16 -28.50
N SER A 35 -2.08 7.99 -27.61
CA SER A 35 -1.85 7.70 -26.19
C SER A 35 -0.83 6.57 -26.07
N PRO A 36 0.07 6.60 -25.06
CA PRO A 36 0.93 5.46 -24.81
C PRO A 36 0.06 4.21 -24.55
N PRO A 37 0.51 3.01 -24.97
CA PRO A 37 -0.20 1.77 -24.68
C PRO A 37 -0.34 1.58 -23.17
N PRO A 38 -1.34 0.82 -22.68
CA PRO A 38 -1.34 0.35 -21.31
C PRO A 38 -0.02 -0.39 -21.08
N GLU A 39 0.74 0.00 -20.05
CA GLU A 39 1.85 -0.81 -19.55
C GLU A 39 1.28 -2.18 -19.20
N GLU A 40 1.57 -3.15 -20.07
CA GLU A 40 1.39 -4.56 -19.78
C GLU A 40 2.26 -4.86 -18.57
N GLN A 41 1.61 -4.97 -17.41
CA GLN A 41 2.24 -5.31 -16.14
C GLN A 41 3.02 -6.60 -16.37
N GLN A 42 4.33 -6.47 -16.49
CA GLN A 42 5.20 -7.63 -16.51
C GLN A 42 4.90 -8.43 -15.25
N PRO A 43 4.63 -9.75 -15.36
CA PRO A 43 4.43 -10.57 -14.19
C PRO A 43 5.66 -10.41 -13.31
N LEU A 44 5.44 -9.91 -12.09
CA LEU A 44 6.47 -9.85 -11.06
C LEU A 44 7.10 -11.23 -10.99
N ASP A 45 8.40 -11.30 -11.30
CA ASP A 45 9.17 -12.52 -11.30
C ASP A 45 9.08 -13.15 -9.90
N ALA A 46 8.34 -14.26 -9.79
CA ALA A 46 8.11 -15.00 -8.54
C ALA A 46 9.41 -15.58 -7.94
N SER A 47 10.55 -15.37 -8.60
CA SER A 47 11.87 -15.85 -8.22
C SER A 47 12.54 -15.04 -7.11
N GLN A 48 11.96 -13.93 -6.65
CA GLN A 48 12.44 -13.14 -5.50
C GLN A 48 11.39 -13.01 -4.39
N VAL A 49 10.64 -14.09 -4.12
CA VAL A 49 10.00 -14.23 -2.81
C VAL A 49 11.11 -14.65 -1.86
N ASP A 50 11.72 -13.68 -1.16
CA ASP A 50 12.52 -13.99 0.03
C ASP A 50 11.72 -15.00 0.86
N PRO A 51 12.32 -16.15 1.27
CA PRO A 51 11.59 -17.16 2.00
C PRO A 51 10.96 -16.46 3.20
N SER A 52 9.63 -16.38 3.22
CA SER A 52 8.91 -15.73 4.32
C SER A 52 9.47 -16.30 5.62
N PRO A 53 9.84 -15.47 6.59
CA PRO A 53 10.48 -15.93 7.81
C PRO A 53 9.63 -17.04 8.42
N THR A 54 10.16 -18.26 8.38
CA THR A 54 9.46 -19.49 8.75
C THR A 54 10.01 -19.95 10.09
N ILE A 55 9.14 -20.39 10.98
CA ILE A 55 9.54 -20.84 12.31
C ILE A 55 10.26 -22.20 12.18
N PRO A 56 11.48 -22.35 12.70
CA PRO A 56 12.21 -23.61 12.58
C PRO A 56 11.47 -24.78 13.25
N ALA A 57 11.21 -25.85 12.50
CA ALA A 57 10.45 -27.02 12.98
C ALA A 57 11.05 -27.67 14.25
N LYS A 58 12.37 -27.59 14.44
CA LYS A 58 13.06 -28.11 15.64
C LYS A 58 12.72 -27.30 16.89
N LEU A 59 12.52 -25.99 16.76
CA LEU A 59 12.11 -25.13 17.86
C LEU A 59 10.68 -25.47 18.31
N LEU A 60 9.76 -25.62 17.34
CA LEU A 60 8.38 -26.02 17.62
C LEU A 60 8.32 -27.36 18.35
N SER A 61 9.05 -28.37 17.87
CA SER A 61 9.11 -29.67 18.55
C SER A 61 9.61 -29.53 19.99
N ARG A 62 10.63 -28.70 20.23
CA ARG A 62 11.14 -28.48 21.58
C ARG A 62 10.11 -27.84 22.50
N ILE A 63 9.47 -26.76 22.05
CA ILE A 63 8.42 -26.07 22.83
C ILE A 63 7.29 -27.04 23.16
N LEU A 64 6.81 -27.81 22.18
CA LEU A 64 5.74 -28.78 22.38
C LEU A 64 6.14 -29.88 23.38
N HIS A 65 7.34 -30.46 23.24
CA HIS A 65 7.83 -31.49 24.14
C HIS A 65 8.03 -30.98 25.58
N GLU A 66 8.35 -29.69 25.78
CA GLU A 66 8.44 -29.08 27.11
C GLU A 66 7.06 -28.95 27.80
N HIS A 67 5.95 -28.97 27.04
CA HIS A 67 4.59 -28.79 27.56
C HIS A 67 3.73 -30.07 27.50
N PHE A 68 4.28 -31.21 27.05
CA PHE A 68 3.59 -32.50 27.15
C PHE A 68 3.73 -33.07 28.56
N GLU A 69 2.63 -33.58 29.12
CA GLU A 69 2.65 -34.22 30.44
C GLU A 69 3.39 -35.57 30.41
N ASP A 70 3.35 -36.29 29.28
CA ASP A 70 4.05 -37.55 29.07
C ASP A 70 5.25 -37.37 28.12
N GLU A 71 6.46 -37.69 28.60
CA GLU A 71 7.72 -37.66 27.85
C GLU A 71 7.76 -38.61 26.65
N ARG A 72 6.88 -39.62 26.60
CA ARG A 72 6.76 -40.55 25.49
C ARG A 72 5.97 -39.99 24.32
N THR A 73 5.25 -38.88 24.52
CA THR A 73 4.46 -38.23 23.47
C THR A 73 5.36 -37.82 22.31
N ARG A 74 5.00 -38.18 21.08
CA ARG A 74 5.73 -37.85 19.85
C ARG A 74 4.82 -37.13 18.87
N ILE A 75 5.38 -36.17 18.15
CA ILE A 75 4.69 -35.47 17.07
C ILE A 75 5.18 -35.98 15.72
N SER A 76 4.24 -36.25 14.80
CA SER A 76 4.59 -36.61 13.42
C SER A 76 5.13 -35.39 12.65
N LYS A 77 5.85 -35.63 11.56
CA LYS A 77 6.39 -34.52 10.73
C LYS A 77 5.28 -33.62 10.19
N ASP A 78 4.18 -34.21 9.73
CA ASP A 78 3.05 -33.48 9.17
C ASP A 78 2.30 -32.68 10.23
N ALA A 79 2.13 -33.24 11.44
CA ALA A 79 1.57 -32.51 12.57
C ALA A 79 2.46 -31.33 12.98
N ASN A 80 3.78 -31.49 12.98
CA ASN A 80 4.71 -30.40 13.26
C ASN A 80 4.63 -29.30 12.18
N ALA A 81 4.45 -29.67 10.91
CA ALA A 81 4.22 -28.71 9.84
C ALA A 81 2.89 -27.94 10.02
N ALA A 82 1.83 -28.62 10.45
CA ALA A 82 0.54 -27.99 10.75
C ALA A 82 0.64 -27.01 11.94
N VAL A 83 1.33 -27.40 13.02
CA VAL A 83 1.59 -26.49 14.16
C VAL A 83 2.43 -25.29 13.71
N GLY A 84 3.42 -25.50 12.83
CA GLY A 84 4.19 -24.40 12.26
C GLY A 84 3.32 -23.38 11.54
N ARG A 85 2.39 -23.85 10.70
CA ARG A 85 1.39 -22.99 10.05
C ARG A 85 0.47 -22.30 11.05
N TYR A 86 0.02 -23.01 12.08
CA TYR A 86 -0.82 -22.45 13.13
C TYR A 86 -0.12 -21.28 13.85
N ILE A 87 1.13 -21.45 14.29
CA ILE A 87 1.88 -20.39 14.98
C ILE A 87 2.21 -19.23 14.01
N GLU A 88 2.51 -19.51 12.74
CA GLU A 88 2.68 -18.46 11.72
C GLU A 88 1.43 -17.60 11.56
N VAL A 89 0.25 -18.22 11.51
CA VAL A 89 -1.02 -17.51 11.40
C VAL A 89 -1.31 -16.72 12.67
N PHE A 90 -1.08 -17.31 13.85
CA PHE A 90 -1.24 -16.63 15.14
C PHE A 90 -0.42 -15.32 15.22
N VAL A 91 0.87 -15.38 14.86
CA VAL A 91 1.75 -14.19 14.89
C VAL A 91 1.33 -13.15 13.86
N LYS A 92 0.95 -13.57 12.65
CA LYS A 92 0.47 -12.65 11.59
C LYS A 92 -0.84 -11.99 11.98
N GLU A 93 -1.77 -12.72 12.58
CA GLU A 93 -3.03 -12.17 13.10
C GLU A 93 -2.78 -11.17 14.23
N ALA A 94 -1.88 -11.48 15.16
CA ALA A 94 -1.51 -10.56 16.23
C ALA A 94 -1.01 -9.23 15.68
N LEU A 95 -0.10 -9.27 14.69
CA LEU A 95 0.43 -8.09 14.02
C LEU A 95 -0.66 -7.34 13.23
N ALA A 96 -1.46 -8.05 12.43
CA ALA A 96 -2.50 -7.44 11.62
C ALA A 96 -3.54 -6.71 12.48
N ARG A 97 -3.95 -7.31 13.60
CA ARG A 97 -4.91 -6.73 14.54
C ARG A 97 -4.32 -5.54 15.30
N ALA A 98 -3.06 -5.62 15.74
CA ALA A 98 -2.39 -4.50 16.37
C ALA A 98 -2.26 -3.29 15.41
N VAL A 99 -1.91 -3.54 14.14
CA VAL A 99 -1.89 -2.50 13.10
C VAL A 99 -3.28 -1.90 12.88
N GLU A 100 -4.32 -2.72 12.90
CA GLU A 100 -5.69 -2.25 12.72
C GLU A 100 -6.19 -1.44 13.91
N GLU A 101 -5.88 -1.86 15.13
CA GLU A 101 -6.22 -1.14 16.37
C GLU A 101 -5.60 0.25 16.38
N ARG A 102 -4.32 0.33 16.04
CA ARG A 102 -3.59 1.59 15.92
C ARG A 102 -4.19 2.54 14.88
N LYS A 103 -4.68 2.00 13.75
CA LYS A 103 -5.40 2.77 12.72
C LYS A 103 -6.76 3.27 13.22
N LYS A 104 -7.46 2.48 14.05
CA LYS A 104 -8.77 2.83 14.62
C LYS A 104 -8.67 3.90 15.68
N ASP A 105 -7.65 3.84 16.52
CA ASP A 105 -7.47 4.78 17.63
C ASP A 105 -7.29 6.23 17.16
N GLY A 106 -6.84 6.46 15.92
CA GLY A 106 -6.86 7.77 15.25
C GLY A 106 -6.13 8.91 15.98
N SER A 107 -5.51 8.63 17.11
CA SER A 107 -5.09 9.60 18.11
C SER A 107 -3.59 9.52 18.27
N SER A 108 -2.92 10.25 17.40
CA SER A 108 -1.72 10.99 17.75
C SER A 108 -1.53 12.03 16.66
N GLY A 109 -2.03 13.24 16.90
CA GLY A 109 -1.81 14.43 16.07
C GLY A 109 -0.34 14.82 16.01
N GLY A 110 0.47 14.01 15.33
CA GLY A 110 1.92 14.10 15.33
C GLY A 110 2.53 13.30 14.18
N GLY A 111 2.19 13.67 12.95
CA GLY A 111 2.93 13.38 11.72
C GLY A 111 3.04 11.90 11.30
N ALA A 112 3.21 11.69 10.00
CA ALA A 112 3.34 10.38 9.34
C ALA A 112 4.44 9.45 9.92
N MET A 113 5.32 9.94 10.79
CA MET A 113 6.40 9.19 11.40
C MET A 113 5.96 8.35 12.62
N ARG A 114 4.95 8.79 13.40
CA ARG A 114 4.41 7.94 14.47
C ARG A 114 3.63 6.76 13.89
N ASP A 115 3.07 6.90 12.68
CA ASP A 115 2.29 5.85 12.02
C ASP A 115 3.08 4.58 11.65
N SER A 116 4.38 4.57 11.90
CA SER A 116 5.31 3.54 11.44
C SER A 116 5.66 2.48 12.50
N PHE A 117 5.30 2.68 13.78
CA PHE A 117 5.67 1.77 14.87
C PHE A 117 4.44 1.28 15.65
N LEU A 118 4.42 -0.01 15.99
CA LEU A 118 3.43 -0.58 16.90
C LEU A 118 3.88 -0.36 18.34
N GLU A 119 2.98 0.15 19.18
CA GLU A 119 3.19 0.31 20.62
C GLU A 119 2.64 -0.92 21.36
N VAL A 120 3.02 -1.12 22.63
CA VAL A 120 2.61 -2.31 23.40
C VAL A 120 1.11 -2.27 23.68
N GLU A 121 0.58 -1.07 23.85
CA GLU A 121 -0.82 -0.76 24.09
C GLU A 121 -1.71 -1.25 22.94
N ASP A 122 -1.23 -1.19 21.69
CA ASP A 122 -1.97 -1.70 20.53
C ASP A 122 -2.15 -3.22 20.60
N LEU A 123 -1.13 -3.93 21.09
CA LEU A 123 -1.19 -5.39 21.28
C LEU A 123 -2.05 -5.78 22.49
N GLU A 124 -1.97 -5.03 23.58
CA GLU A 124 -2.75 -5.29 24.80
C GLU A 124 -4.26 -5.14 24.57
N LYS A 125 -4.68 -4.18 23.75
CA LYS A 125 -6.08 -4.00 23.38
C LYS A 125 -6.64 -5.18 22.58
N VAL A 126 -5.82 -5.79 21.71
CA VAL A 126 -6.25 -6.91 20.87
C VAL A 126 -6.03 -8.29 21.52
N ALA A 127 -5.18 -8.38 22.54
CA ALA A 127 -4.80 -9.63 23.19
C ALA A 127 -5.99 -10.47 23.70
N PRO A 128 -7.02 -9.92 24.38
CA PRO A 128 -8.14 -10.73 24.85
C PRO A 128 -8.89 -11.41 23.72
N LYS A 129 -9.13 -10.69 22.61
CA LYS A 129 -9.81 -11.25 21.44
C LYS A 129 -8.92 -12.23 20.68
N LEU A 130 -7.63 -11.92 20.55
CA LEU A 130 -6.66 -12.81 19.91
C LEU A 130 -6.60 -14.16 20.64
N LEU A 131 -6.62 -14.18 21.97
CA LEU A 131 -6.61 -15.41 22.76
C LEU A 131 -7.93 -16.21 22.69
N LEU A 132 -9.05 -15.58 22.36
CA LEU A 132 -10.35 -16.26 22.22
C LEU A 132 -10.56 -16.91 20.85
N ASP A 133 -9.87 -16.40 19.82
CA ASP A 133 -9.98 -16.91 18.47
C ASP A 133 -9.07 -18.15 18.21
N PHE A 134 -8.19 -18.48 19.15
CA PHE A 134 -7.15 -19.52 19.04
C PHE A 134 -7.22 -20.54 20.17
#